data_AF-A0A8T0DM10-F1
#
_entry.id   AF-A0A8T0DM10-F1
#
_cell.length_a   1.000
_cell.length_b   1.000
_cell.length_c   1.000
_cell.angle_alpha   90.00
_cell.angle_beta   90.00
_cell.angle_gamma   90.00
#
_symmetry.space_group_name_H-M   'P 1'
#
loop_
_entity.id
_entity.type
_entity.pdbx_description
1 polymer ?
#
loop_
_entity_poly.entity_id
_entity_poly.type
_entity_poly.pdbx_seq_one_letter_code
_entity_poly.pdbx_strand_id
1 'polypeptide(L)'
;MVGKQLGNVNWPIYPAIISVYLFICGFAIGPGSIPWFIVAEMFSQENRDAAVSVAITVNWLCNIAVGLGFIQMILYLDIYSFLPSACILFVVIIILFIYLPETMGRSASSVENDFRHRFRGRRNLVDDQVTADSSTSVTEVVTGYAQSPAGSTRKTENK
;
A
#
# COMPACT_ATOMS: atom_id res chain seq x y z
N MET A 1 57.14 3.41 3.29
CA MET A 1 56.97 4.16 2.03
C MET A 1 55.61 4.86 2.01
N VAL A 2 55.36 5.77 2.96
CA VAL A 2 54.09 6.50 3.14
C VAL A 2 54.42 7.99 3.17
N GLY A 3 54.63 8.61 2.00
CA GLY A 3 55.09 10.00 1.99
C GLY A 3 55.32 10.65 0.62
N LYS A 4 54.76 10.11 -0.46
CA LYS A 4 55.01 10.68 -1.80
C LYS A 4 53.80 10.61 -2.73
N GLN A 5 52.66 11.22 -2.35
CA GLN A 5 51.54 11.51 -3.28
C GLN A 5 50.69 12.75 -2.90
N LEU A 6 51.21 13.71 -2.12
CA LEU A 6 50.45 14.92 -1.75
C LEU A 6 50.56 16.09 -2.77
N GLY A 7 51.13 15.84 -3.95
CA GLY A 7 51.54 16.90 -4.87
C GLY A 7 50.53 17.31 -5.94
N ASN A 8 49.61 16.44 -6.38
CA ASN A 8 48.77 16.72 -7.56
C ASN A 8 47.42 15.96 -7.58
N VAL A 9 46.71 15.92 -6.45
CA VAL A 9 45.34 15.36 -6.38
C VAL A 9 44.40 16.30 -5.62
N ASN A 10 44.30 17.57 -6.02
CA ASN A 10 43.38 18.52 -5.38
C ASN A 10 42.17 18.83 -6.25
N TRP A 11 42.34 18.96 -7.57
CA TRP A 11 41.26 19.31 -8.49
C TRP A 11 40.09 18.32 -8.53
N PRO A 12 40.29 16.98 -8.62
CA PRO A 12 39.16 16.04 -8.70
C PRO A 12 38.42 15.84 -7.37
N ILE A 13 38.98 16.30 -6.24
CA ILE A 13 38.35 16.18 -4.92
C ILE A 13 37.16 17.14 -4.80
N TYR A 14 37.26 18.37 -5.33
CA TYR A 14 36.17 19.34 -5.28
C TYR A 14 34.87 18.85 -5.96
N PRO A 15 34.88 18.38 -7.22
CA PRO A 15 33.66 17.85 -7.85
C PRO A 15 33.18 16.56 -7.17
N ALA A 16 34.07 15.71 -6.65
CA ALA A 16 33.68 14.52 -5.89
C ALA A 16 32.90 14.90 -4.62
N ILE A 17 33.40 15.86 -3.84
CA ILE A 17 32.71 16.38 -2.65
C ILE A 17 31.35 16.97 -3.03
N ILE A 18 31.30 17.83 -4.06
CA ILE A 18 30.05 18.44 -4.53
C ILE A 18 29.04 17.36 -4.94
N SER A 19 29.47 16.34 -5.67
CA SER A 19 28.60 15.25 -6.11
C SER A 19 28.00 14.45 -4.95
N VAL A 20 28.79 14.20 -3.90
CA VAL A 20 28.32 13.52 -2.69
C VAL A 20 27.29 14.37 -1.95
N TYR A 21 27.53 15.68 -1.81
CA TYR A 21 26.55 16.57 -1.18
C TYR A 21 25.26 16.66 -2.00
N LEU A 22 25.34 16.78 -3.33
CA LEU A 22 24.15 16.77 -4.19
C LEU A 22 23.36 15.47 -4.05
N PHE A 23 24.04 14.32 -3.99
CA PHE A 23 23.41 13.03 -3.74
C PHE A 23 22.71 13.01 -2.37
N ILE A 24 23.36 13.46 -1.30
CA ILE A 24 22.78 13.50 0.05
C ILE A 24 21.57 14.43 0.10
N CYS A 25 21.67 15.63 -0.48
CA CYS A 25 20.55 16.58 -0.53
C CYS A 25 19.37 16.02 -1.33
N GLY A 26 19.62 15.43 -2.49
CA GLY A 26 18.59 14.77 -3.30
C GLY A 26 17.93 13.60 -2.57
N PHE A 27 18.72 12.79 -1.87
CA PHE A 27 18.21 11.72 -1.03
C PHE A 27 17.34 12.26 0.11
N ALA A 28 17.77 13.29 0.83
CA ALA A 28 17.04 13.86 1.96
C ALA A 28 15.68 14.47 1.55
N ILE A 29 15.63 15.19 0.42
CA ILE A 29 14.41 15.84 -0.07
C ILE A 29 13.43 14.82 -0.66
N GLY A 30 13.93 13.78 -1.32
CA GLY A 30 13.09 12.80 -2.00
C GLY A 30 12.94 11.50 -1.17
N PRO A 31 13.69 10.44 -1.51
CA PRO A 31 13.52 9.11 -0.92
C PRO A 31 13.62 9.05 0.61
N GLY A 32 14.37 9.97 1.23
CA GLY A 32 14.62 10.01 2.66
C GLY A 32 13.44 10.52 3.48
N SER A 33 12.61 11.41 2.91
CA SER A 33 11.50 12.04 3.63
C SER A 33 10.12 11.62 3.09
N ILE A 34 9.95 11.49 1.77
CA ILE A 34 8.67 11.19 1.12
C ILE A 34 7.95 9.96 1.70
N PRO A 35 8.61 8.80 1.92
CA PRO A 35 7.93 7.61 2.43
C PRO A 35 7.33 7.80 3.83
N TRP A 36 7.93 8.65 4.67
CA TRP A 36 7.42 8.92 6.00
C TRP A 36 6.16 9.77 5.97
N PHE A 37 6.09 10.73 5.04
CA PHE A 37 4.91 11.57 4.85
C PHE A 37 3.76 10.80 4.20
N ILE A 38 4.06 9.97 3.19
CA ILE A 38 2.98 9.30 2.44
C ILE A 38 2.20 8.31 3.28
N VAL A 39 2.85 7.62 4.22
CA VAL A 39 2.16 6.73 5.17
C VAL A 39 1.23 7.53 6.07
N ALA A 40 1.56 8.78 6.43
CA ALA A 40 0.65 9.63 7.20
C ALA A 40 -0.55 10.12 6.37
N GLU A 41 -0.36 10.35 5.07
CA GLU A 41 -1.40 10.87 4.16
C GLU A 41 -2.35 9.78 3.65
N MET A 42 -1.85 8.56 3.43
CA MET A 42 -2.64 7.45 2.88
C MET A 42 -3.60 6.81 3.88
N PHE A 43 -3.33 6.92 5.19
CA PHE A 43 -4.09 6.24 6.22
C PHE A 43 -4.83 7.22 7.14
N SER A 44 -6.12 6.93 7.37
CA SER A 44 -6.95 7.57 8.38
C SER A 44 -6.42 7.26 9.79
N GLN A 45 -6.71 8.14 10.76
CA GLN A 45 -6.06 8.11 12.08
C GLN A 45 -6.31 6.81 12.86
N GLU A 46 -7.47 6.16 12.66
CA GLU A 46 -7.79 4.88 13.31
C GLU A 46 -6.87 3.72 12.90
N ASN A 47 -6.36 3.72 11.65
CA ASN A 47 -5.58 2.61 11.10
C ASN A 47 -4.09 2.96 10.90
N ARG A 48 -3.71 4.21 11.19
CA ARG A 48 -2.36 4.73 10.91
C ARG A 48 -1.28 3.98 11.69
N ASP A 49 -1.51 3.70 12.97
CA ASP A 49 -0.49 3.09 13.83
C ASP A 49 -0.10 1.68 13.36
N ALA A 50 -1.10 0.89 12.94
CA ALA A 50 -0.87 -0.43 12.36
C ALA A 50 -0.08 -0.32 11.05
N ALA A 51 -0.47 0.58 10.14
CA ALA A 51 0.22 0.79 8.87
C ALA A 51 1.68 1.25 9.06
N VAL A 52 1.93 2.19 9.98
CA VAL A 52 3.27 2.68 10.32
C VAL A 52 4.14 1.56 10.88
N SER A 53 3.61 0.69 11.75
CA SER A 53 4.38 -0.43 12.31
C SER A 53 4.88 -1.42 11.25
N VAL A 54 4.03 -1.73 10.26
CA VAL A 54 4.39 -2.59 9.13
C VAL A 54 5.42 -1.90 8.25
N ALA A 55 5.21 -0.62 7.92
CA ALA A 55 6.14 0.17 7.11
C ALA A 55 7.54 0.23 7.75
N ILE A 56 7.62 0.49 9.06
CA ILE A 56 8.88 0.50 9.80
C ILE A 56 9.54 -0.88 9.78
N THR A 57 8.78 -1.95 10.01
CA THR A 57 9.31 -3.32 10.00
C THR A 57 9.91 -3.69 8.65
N VAL A 58 9.18 -3.39 7.55
CA VAL A 58 9.68 -3.60 6.19
C VAL A 58 10.91 -2.75 5.92
N ASN A 59 10.93 -1.49 6.36
CA ASN A 59 12.09 -0.61 6.21
C ASN A 59 13.36 -1.19 6.87
N TRP A 60 13.24 -1.66 8.12
CA TRP A 60 14.36 -2.30 8.82
C TRP A 60 14.81 -3.60 8.16
N LEU A 61 13.87 -4.42 7.68
CA LEU A 61 14.19 -5.66 6.97
C LEU A 61 14.94 -5.39 5.67
N CYS A 62 14.50 -4.40 4.90
CA CYS A 62 15.19 -3.94 3.70
C CYS A 62 16.59 -3.41 4.02
N ASN A 63 16.75 -2.65 5.12
CA ASN A 63 18.05 -2.15 5.54
C ASN A 63 19.01 -3.29 5.89
N ILE A 64 18.55 -4.33 6.61
CA ILE A 64 19.35 -5.52 6.88
C ILE A 64 19.74 -6.22 5.58
N ALA A 65 18.79 -6.42 4.67
CA ALA A 65 19.05 -7.08 3.38
C ALA A 65 20.09 -6.32 2.53
N VAL A 66 19.98 -4.99 2.46
CA VAL A 66 20.94 -4.14 1.75
C VAL A 66 22.28 -4.15 2.46
N GLY A 67 22.33 -4.05 3.79
CA GLY A 67 23.57 -4.08 4.57
C GLY A 67 24.36 -5.37 4.35
N LEU A 68 23.69 -6.53 4.35
CA LEU A 68 24.31 -7.82 4.07
C LEU A 68 24.69 -7.97 2.60
N GLY A 69 23.83 -7.53 1.67
CA GLY A 69 24.05 -7.63 0.23
C GLY A 69 25.17 -6.71 -0.28
N PHE A 70 25.30 -5.50 0.28
CA PHE A 70 26.27 -4.52 -0.19
C PHE A 70 27.71 -4.96 0.05
N ILE A 71 27.98 -5.66 1.16
CA ILE A 71 29.30 -6.28 1.42
C ILE A 71 29.66 -7.26 0.31
N GLN A 72 28.71 -8.09 -0.14
CA GLN A 72 28.93 -9.01 -1.25
C GLN A 72 29.13 -8.25 -2.57
N MET A 73 28.37 -7.19 -2.82
CA MET A 73 28.54 -6.37 -4.02
C MET A 73 29.94 -5.79 -4.11
N ILE A 74 30.49 -5.23 -3.03
CA ILE A 74 31.88 -4.71 -3.00
C ILE A 74 32.89 -5.80 -3.38
N LEU A 75 32.72 -7.02 -2.88
CA LEU A 75 33.63 -8.13 -3.15
C LEU A 75 33.65 -8.55 -4.63
N TYR A 76 32.52 -8.49 -5.34
CA TYR A 76 32.41 -8.95 -6.72
C TYR A 76 32.50 -7.82 -7.77
N LEU A 77 32.05 -6.61 -7.44
CA LEU A 77 31.89 -5.50 -8.38
C LEU A 77 32.82 -4.31 -8.09
N ASP A 78 33.47 -4.26 -6.93
CA ASP A 78 34.39 -3.20 -6.52
C ASP A 78 33.78 -1.79 -6.75
N ILE A 79 34.34 -0.98 -7.66
CA ILE A 79 33.84 0.37 -7.99
C ILE A 79 32.43 0.39 -8.59
N TYR A 80 31.99 -0.72 -9.19
CA TYR A 80 30.66 -0.82 -9.83
C TYR A 80 29.55 -1.22 -8.86
N SER A 81 29.85 -1.39 -7.58
CA SER A 81 28.88 -1.82 -6.55
C SER A 81 27.69 -0.88 -6.36
N PHE A 82 27.84 0.39 -6.78
CA PHE A 82 26.76 1.37 -6.74
C PHE A 82 25.77 1.24 -7.91
N LEU A 83 26.16 0.60 -9.02
CA LEU A 83 25.33 0.48 -10.22
C LEU A 83 24.04 -0.32 -9.97
N PRO A 84 24.07 -1.51 -9.34
CA PRO A 84 22.86 -2.26 -9.01
C PRO A 84 21.91 -1.47 -8.11
N SER A 85 22.45 -0.80 -7.08
CA SER A 85 21.66 0.05 -6.17
C SER A 85 21.01 1.22 -6.91
N ALA A 86 21.72 1.85 -7.85
CA ALA A 86 21.18 2.93 -8.68
C ALA A 86 20.07 2.43 -9.63
N CYS A 87 20.23 1.24 -10.24
CA CYS A 87 19.21 0.63 -11.08
C CYS A 87 17.92 0.33 -10.30
N ILE A 88 18.05 -0.26 -9.10
CA ILE A 88 16.91 -0.55 -8.24
C ILE A 88 16.20 0.76 -7.85
N LEU A 89 16.97 1.79 -7.45
CA LEU A 89 16.42 3.10 -7.11
C LEU A 89 15.63 3.70 -8.29
N PHE A 90 16.18 3.64 -9.51
CA PHE A 90 15.52 4.14 -10.71
C PHE A 90 14.21 3.41 -11.01
N VAL A 91 14.19 2.07 -10.89
CA VAL A 91 12.97 1.27 -11.06
C VAL A 91 11.92 1.64 -10.00
N VAL A 92 12.32 1.80 -8.74
CA VAL A 92 11.41 2.21 -7.66
C VAL A 92 10.83 3.59 -7.92
N ILE A 93 11.62 4.54 -8.43
CA ILE A 93 11.13 5.88 -8.82
C ILE A 93 10.07 5.77 -9.92
N ILE A 94 10.30 4.94 -10.95
CA ILE A 94 9.30 4.72 -12.02
C ILE A 94 8.02 4.10 -11.46
N ILE A 95 8.15 3.09 -10.61
CA ILE A 95 7.00 2.44 -9.97
C ILE A 95 6.22 3.46 -9.14
N LEU A 96 6.89 4.27 -8.32
CA LEU A 96 6.25 5.35 -7.57
C LEU A 96 5.55 6.34 -8.51
N PHE A 97 6.19 6.74 -9.60
CA PHE A 97 5.58 7.68 -10.55
C PHE A 97 4.31 7.14 -11.22
N ILE A 98 4.21 5.82 -11.45
CA ILE A 98 3.04 5.19 -12.08
C ILE A 98 1.95 4.89 -11.06
N TYR A 99 2.31 4.36 -9.89
CA TYR A 99 1.36 3.77 -8.94
C TYR A 99 0.96 4.68 -7.79
N LEU A 100 1.72 5.75 -7.53
CA LEU A 100 1.41 6.69 -6.45
C LEU A 100 0.43 7.75 -6.97
N PRO A 101 -0.87 7.68 -6.60
CA PRO A 101 -1.79 8.75 -6.92
C PRO A 101 -1.32 10.02 -6.20
N GLU A 102 -1.39 11.17 -6.86
CA GLU A 102 -1.15 12.48 -6.24
C GLU A 102 -2.00 12.63 -4.96
N THR A 103 -1.36 12.50 -3.78
CA THR A 103 -2.01 12.63 -2.46
C THR A 103 -2.07 14.08 -1.98
N MET A 104 -1.30 14.97 -2.61
CA MET A 104 -1.21 16.39 -2.26
C MET A 104 -2.57 17.09 -2.39
N GLY A 105 -3.13 17.50 -1.26
CA GLY A 105 -4.35 18.31 -1.19
C GLY A 105 -5.67 17.53 -1.10
N ARG A 106 -5.65 16.20 -0.95
CA ARG A 106 -6.85 15.40 -0.65
C ARG A 106 -6.87 14.98 0.81
N SER A 107 -8.03 15.05 1.46
CA SER A 107 -8.17 14.51 2.82
C SER A 107 -7.99 12.99 2.78
N ALA A 108 -7.38 12.41 3.83
CA ALA A 108 -7.26 10.95 3.99
C ALA A 108 -8.63 10.25 3.87
N SER A 109 -9.70 10.91 4.30
CA SER A 109 -11.08 10.43 4.13
C SER A 109 -11.53 10.37 2.67
N SER A 110 -11.09 11.28 1.81
CA SER A 110 -11.41 11.28 0.37
C SER A 110 -10.66 10.17 -0.37
N VAL A 111 -9.39 9.92 -0.01
CA VAL A 111 -8.60 8.79 -0.53
C VAL A 111 -9.20 7.45 -0.10
N GLU A 112 -9.59 7.32 1.17
CA GLU A 112 -10.26 6.12 1.66
C GLU A 112 -11.62 5.91 0.98
N ASN A 113 -12.37 6.99 0.72
CA ASN A 113 -13.67 6.89 0.05
C ASN A 113 -13.52 6.51 -1.44
N ASP A 114 -12.51 7.02 -2.15
CA ASP A 114 -12.20 6.62 -3.54
C ASP A 114 -11.80 5.15 -3.62
N PHE A 115 -10.96 4.69 -2.68
CA PHE A 115 -10.60 3.28 -2.57
C PHE A 115 -11.85 2.43 -2.26
N ARG A 116 -12.66 2.82 -1.28
CA ARG A 116 -13.93 2.13 -0.95
C ARG A 116 -14.90 2.11 -2.12
N HIS A 117 -14.96 3.15 -2.97
CA HIS A 117 -15.82 3.18 -4.15
C HIS A 117 -15.34 2.20 -5.23
N ARG A 118 -14.02 2.13 -5.47
CA ARG A 118 -13.41 1.16 -6.40
C ARG A 118 -13.66 -0.29 -5.97
N PHE A 119 -13.76 -0.57 -4.66
CA PHE A 119 -14.05 -1.92 -4.13
C PHE A 119 -15.53 -2.18 -3.79
N ARG A 120 -16.41 -1.17 -3.82
CA ARG A 120 -17.85 -1.31 -3.54
C ARG A 120 -18.62 -2.03 -4.64
N GLY A 121 -18.12 -2.05 -5.87
CA GLY A 121 -18.75 -2.78 -6.97
C GLY A 121 -18.90 -4.30 -6.73
N ARG A 122 -18.17 -4.87 -5.76
CA ARG A 122 -18.27 -6.29 -5.40
C ARG A 122 -19.16 -6.60 -4.19
N ARG A 123 -19.48 -5.59 -3.37
CA ARG A 123 -20.29 -5.78 -2.15
C ARG A 123 -21.78 -5.66 -2.42
N ASN A 124 -22.16 -4.75 -3.32
CA ASN A 124 -23.57 -4.60 -3.73
C ASN A 124 -24.10 -5.89 -4.38
N LEU A 125 -23.27 -6.64 -5.10
CA LEU A 125 -23.64 -7.95 -5.65
C LEU A 125 -23.90 -9.01 -4.56
N VAL A 126 -23.26 -8.92 -3.39
CA VAL A 126 -23.47 -9.86 -2.27
C VAL A 126 -24.70 -9.44 -1.48
N ASP A 127 -24.88 -8.14 -1.19
CA ASP A 127 -26.07 -7.65 -0.48
C ASP A 127 -27.36 -7.80 -1.33
N ASP A 128 -27.29 -7.61 -2.66
CA ASP A 128 -28.42 -7.86 -3.56
C ASP A 128 -28.77 -9.35 -3.65
N GLN A 129 -27.77 -10.25 -3.62
CA GLN A 129 -28.00 -11.70 -3.60
C GLN A 129 -28.56 -12.17 -2.25
N VAL A 130 -28.03 -11.69 -1.12
CA VAL A 130 -28.54 -12.03 0.23
C VAL A 130 -29.95 -11.49 0.43
N THR A 131 -30.28 -10.29 -0.09
CA THR A 131 -31.62 -9.71 -0.03
C THR A 131 -32.59 -10.43 -0.98
N ALA A 132 -32.13 -10.88 -2.15
CA ALA A 132 -32.92 -11.68 -3.09
C ALA A 132 -33.25 -13.09 -2.55
N ASP A 133 -32.29 -13.78 -1.92
CA ASP A 133 -32.52 -15.11 -1.31
C ASP A 133 -33.46 -15.02 -0.10
N SER A 134 -33.33 -13.95 0.70
CA SER A 134 -34.21 -13.69 1.84
C SER A 134 -35.65 -13.42 1.41
N SER A 135 -35.85 -12.68 0.30
CA SER A 135 -37.17 -12.32 -0.21
C SER A 135 -37.89 -13.50 -0.86
N THR A 136 -37.15 -14.43 -1.47
CA THR A 136 -37.70 -15.62 -2.14
C THR A 136 -38.20 -16.65 -1.13
N SER A 137 -37.47 -16.86 -0.03
CA SER A 137 -37.91 -17.79 1.04
C SER A 137 -39.16 -17.31 1.80
N VAL A 138 -39.25 -16.00 2.09
CA VAL A 138 -40.39 -15.45 2.83
C VAL A 138 -41.66 -15.40 1.96
N THR A 139 -41.54 -15.08 0.67
CA THR A 139 -42.71 -15.05 -0.24
C THR A 139 -43.25 -16.43 -0.55
N GLU A 140 -42.40 -17.46 -0.68
CA GLU A 140 -42.87 -18.85 -0.87
C GLU A 140 -43.58 -19.39 0.38
N VAL A 141 -43.05 -19.10 1.58
CA VAL A 141 -43.68 -19.47 2.86
C VAL A 141 -45.00 -18.74 3.08
N VAL A 142 -45.08 -17.43 2.80
CA VAL A 142 -46.31 -16.63 3.00
C VAL A 142 -47.40 -16.97 1.96
N THR A 143 -47.01 -17.26 0.72
CA THR A 143 -47.96 -17.69 -0.33
C THR A 143 -48.52 -19.09 -0.04
N GLY A 144 -47.72 -19.97 0.59
CA GLY A 144 -48.18 -21.28 1.06
C GLY A 144 -49.33 -21.26 2.06
N TYR A 145 -49.51 -20.16 2.81
CA TYR A 145 -50.64 -19.99 3.75
C TYR A 145 -51.88 -19.35 3.10
N ALA A 146 -51.75 -18.64 1.98
CA ALA A 146 -52.84 -17.89 1.38
C ALA A 146 -53.82 -18.74 0.54
N GLN A 147 -53.51 -20.03 0.34
CA GLN A 147 -54.33 -20.97 -0.44
C GLN A 147 -55.07 -21.97 0.46
N SER A 148 -55.80 -21.52 1.47
CA SER A 148 -56.77 -22.37 2.18
C SER A 148 -58.17 -21.76 2.05
N PRO A 149 -59.08 -22.35 1.24
CA PRO A 149 -60.41 -21.78 1.03
C PRO A 149 -61.24 -21.93 2.32
N ALA A 150 -61.72 -20.79 2.81
CA ALA A 150 -62.68 -20.72 3.89
C ALA A 150 -64.06 -21.25 3.45
N GLY A 151 -64.66 -22.11 4.28
CA GLY A 151 -66.11 -22.24 4.42
C GLY A 151 -66.67 -23.65 4.27
N SER A 152 -67.17 -24.24 5.37
CA SER A 152 -68.61 -24.44 5.57
C SER A 152 -68.91 -25.17 6.89
N THR A 153 -69.89 -24.64 7.60
CA THR A 153 -70.42 -24.99 8.92
C THR A 153 -71.35 -26.22 8.90
N ARG A 154 -71.33 -27.09 9.94
CA ARG A 154 -72.55 -27.58 10.67
C ARG A 154 -72.29 -28.64 11.76
N LYS A 155 -72.70 -28.28 12.98
CA LYS A 155 -73.62 -28.95 13.92
C LYS A 155 -73.57 -30.48 14.22
N THR A 156 -73.54 -30.72 15.55
CA THR A 156 -74.35 -31.66 16.39
C THR A 156 -74.03 -33.16 16.45
N GLU A 157 -73.63 -33.59 17.65
CA GLU A 157 -74.36 -34.54 18.53
C GLU A 157 -74.73 -35.94 18.00
N ASN A 158 -74.02 -36.97 18.47
CA ASN A 158 -74.57 -38.19 19.11
C ASN A 158 -73.49 -39.28 19.27
N LYS A 159 -73.20 -39.71 20.50
CA LYS A 159 -73.33 -41.11 20.95
C LYS A 159 -73.22 -41.19 22.47
#